data_AF-A0A2W4IGM8-F1
#
_entry.id   AF-A0A2W4IGM8-F1
#
_cell.length_a   1.000
_cell.length_b   1.000
_cell.length_c   1.000
_cell.angle_alpha   90.00
_cell.angle_beta   90.00
_cell.angle_gamma   90.00
#
_symmetry.space_group_name_H-M   'P 1'
#
loop_
_entity.id
_entity.type
_entity.pdbx_description
1 polymer ?
#
loop_
_entity_poly.entity_id
_entity_poly.type
_entity_poly.pdbx_seq_one_letter_code
_entity_poly.pdbx_strand_id
1 'polypeptide(L)'
;MDHTHHMPDAGAFTSPEWLITSVGLLFLGFAGFYLYRLFRPSMVKNAIGFFDWEGEAGHFVCMLAMASHLAAWLIPVSALAWSWILGFGTVYYAARAMTWGKRLSYNKQWWDWTHSAMFLGMFTMFQPLPLSPLLLTLFNGAMLLFWTWFSGYYVKDAVLDARAGKSLSFTSDLAHLSMGVVMLLMSLFPALLMPGHAHHGSTVTPVESQPCSPMSHPMPHHEHQGETSDPLCGK
;
A
#
# COMPACT_ATOMS: atom_id res chain seq x y z
N MET A 1 21.44 -32.14 -20.78
CA MET A 1 22.31 -30.95 -20.77
C MET A 1 21.48 -29.83 -20.20
N ASP A 2 21.51 -29.71 -18.87
CA ASP A 2 20.76 -28.71 -18.14
C ASP A 2 21.59 -27.44 -18.08
N HIS A 3 21.31 -26.51 -19.00
CA HIS A 3 21.78 -25.14 -18.89
C HIS A 3 20.84 -24.38 -17.96
N THR A 4 20.83 -24.76 -16.68
CA THR A 4 20.35 -23.86 -15.63
C THR A 4 21.35 -22.73 -15.50
N HIS A 5 21.17 -21.72 -16.35
CA HIS A 5 21.77 -20.42 -16.16
C HIS A 5 21.35 -19.92 -14.78
N HIS A 6 22.26 -20.02 -13.81
CA HIS A 6 22.29 -19.13 -12.67
C HIS A 6 22.41 -17.72 -13.26
N MET A 7 21.28 -17.09 -13.57
CA MET A 7 21.24 -15.64 -13.67
C MET A 7 21.77 -15.17 -12.32
N PRO A 8 22.91 -14.45 -12.27
CA PRO A 8 23.35 -13.87 -11.02
C PRO A 8 22.16 -13.07 -10.51
N ASP A 9 21.76 -13.34 -9.28
CA ASP A 9 20.79 -12.52 -8.55
C ASP A 9 21.26 -11.08 -8.71
N ALA A 10 20.70 -10.38 -9.69
CA ALA A 10 21.09 -9.02 -10.03
C ALA A 10 20.63 -8.22 -8.83
N GLY A 11 21.56 -8.04 -7.88
CA GLY A 11 21.28 -7.72 -6.49
C GLY A 11 20.28 -6.60 -6.42
N ALA A 12 19.02 -6.96 -6.19
CA ALA A 12 17.97 -5.99 -6.02
C ALA A 12 18.41 -5.14 -4.83
N PHE A 13 18.80 -3.90 -5.12
CA PHE A 13 19.27 -2.99 -4.09
C PHE A 13 18.09 -2.74 -3.15
N THR A 14 18.11 -3.45 -2.01
CA THR A 14 17.15 -3.29 -0.94
C THR A 14 17.69 -2.21 0.00
N SER A 15 16.86 -1.24 0.35
CA SER A 15 17.27 -0.25 1.35
C SER A 15 17.55 -0.93 2.68
N PRO A 16 18.54 -0.44 3.45
CA PRO A 16 18.79 -0.96 4.79
C PRO A 16 17.57 -0.70 5.69
N GLU A 17 17.28 -1.64 6.59
CA GLU A 17 16.07 -1.62 7.44
C GLU A 17 15.93 -0.33 8.27
N TRP A 18 17.04 0.23 8.76
CA TRP A 18 17.03 1.48 9.53
C TRP A 18 16.50 2.65 8.69
N LEU A 19 16.75 2.67 7.38
CA LEU A 19 16.28 3.73 6.49
C LEU A 19 14.76 3.61 6.32
N ILE A 20 14.28 2.41 5.98
CA ILE A 20 12.85 2.15 5.81
C ILE A 20 12.09 2.46 7.10
N THR A 21 12.62 2.03 8.25
CA THR A 21 12.05 2.30 9.57
C THR A 21 12.02 3.80 9.89
N SER A 22 13.10 4.53 9.60
CA SER A 22 13.16 5.98 9.84
C SER A 22 12.12 6.74 9.01
N VAL A 23 11.95 6.36 7.73
CA VAL A 23 10.92 6.95 6.87
C VAL A 23 9.52 6.56 7.37
N GLY A 24 9.31 5.32 7.81
CA GLY A 24 8.05 4.89 8.44
C GLY A 24 7.70 5.70 9.70
N LEU A 25 8.68 5.95 10.57
CA LEU A 25 8.51 6.80 11.77
C LEU A 25 8.23 8.26 11.41
N LEU A 26 8.84 8.79 10.34
CA LEU A 26 8.53 10.12 9.82
C LEU A 26 7.04 10.22 9.44
N PHE A 27 6.51 9.25 8.69
CA PHE A 27 5.08 9.23 8.34
C PHE A 27 4.18 9.03 9.55
N LEU A 28 4.59 8.25 10.55
CA LEU A 28 3.86 8.13 11.80
C LEU A 28 3.81 9.47 12.55
N GLY A 29 4.89 10.25 12.52
CA GLY A 29 4.93 11.62 13.02
C GLY A 29 3.94 12.54 12.29
N PHE A 30 3.89 12.46 10.95
CA PHE A 30 2.89 13.20 10.16
C PHE A 30 1.46 12.74 10.43
N ALA A 31 1.22 11.44 10.66
CA ALA A 31 -0.08 10.95 11.09
C ALA A 31 -0.47 11.59 12.44
N GLY A 32 0.44 11.60 13.42
CA GLY A 32 0.23 12.30 14.70
C GLY A 32 -0.07 13.79 14.53
N PHE A 33 0.60 14.46 13.59
CA PHE A 33 0.35 15.86 13.25
C PHE A 33 -1.07 16.10 12.68
N TYR A 34 -1.55 15.27 11.75
CA TYR A 34 -2.92 15.38 11.23
C TYR A 34 -3.98 15.01 12.27
N LEU A 35 -3.69 14.03 13.12
CA LEU A 35 -4.55 13.69 14.25
C LEU A 35 -4.67 14.87 15.25
N TYR A 36 -3.55 15.52 15.55
CA TYR A 36 -3.54 16.75 16.35
C TYR A 36 -4.39 17.86 15.72
N ARG A 37 -4.30 18.05 14.39
CA ARG A 37 -5.12 19.02 13.65
C ARG A 37 -6.61 18.71 13.72
N LEU A 38 -7.00 17.44 13.65
CA LEU A 38 -8.39 17.00 13.84
C LEU A 38 -8.94 17.40 15.21
N PHE A 39 -8.14 17.29 16.26
CA PHE A 39 -8.55 17.66 17.63
C PHE A 39 -8.41 19.15 17.94
N ARG A 40 -7.78 19.94 17.06
CA ARG A 40 -7.56 21.39 17.26
C ARG A 40 -8.07 22.21 16.07
N PRO A 41 -9.35 22.08 15.67
CA PRO A 41 -9.89 22.73 14.49
C PRO A 41 -9.78 24.25 14.54
N SER A 42 -9.93 24.86 15.73
CA SER A 42 -9.82 26.33 15.89
C SER A 42 -8.43 26.84 15.53
N MET A 43 -7.37 26.10 15.87
CA MET A 43 -6.00 26.46 15.52
C MET A 43 -5.79 26.41 14.00
N VAL A 44 -6.30 25.35 13.36
CA VAL A 44 -6.21 25.19 11.90
C VAL A 44 -6.98 26.30 11.18
N LYS A 45 -8.22 26.59 11.61
CA LYS A 45 -9.02 27.71 11.06
C LYS A 45 -8.30 29.05 11.19
N ASN A 46 -7.67 29.31 12.34
CA ASN A 46 -6.95 30.56 12.58
C ASN A 46 -5.69 30.69 11.71
N ALA A 47 -5.00 29.58 11.43
CA ALA A 47 -3.76 29.59 10.67
C ALA A 47 -3.97 29.54 9.14
N ILE A 48 -4.95 28.76 8.69
CA ILE A 48 -5.18 28.42 7.27
C ILE A 48 -6.42 29.13 6.70
N GLY A 49 -7.33 29.62 7.57
CA GLY A 49 -8.56 30.31 7.18
C GLY A 49 -9.77 29.38 6.98
N PHE A 50 -9.57 28.06 6.97
CA PHE A 50 -10.63 27.06 6.90
C PHE A 50 -10.23 25.78 7.63
N PHE A 51 -11.20 24.88 7.84
CA PHE A 51 -10.95 23.55 8.37
C PHE A 51 -11.90 22.56 7.70
N ASP A 52 -11.33 21.54 7.09
CA ASP A 52 -12.03 20.46 6.42
C ASP A 52 -11.73 19.15 7.14
N TRP A 53 -12.62 18.74 8.02
CA TRP A 53 -12.41 17.55 8.85
C TRP A 53 -12.22 16.27 8.00
N GLU A 54 -12.90 16.18 6.86
CA GLU A 54 -12.77 15.05 5.94
C GLU A 54 -11.36 15.04 5.35
N GLY A 55 -10.87 16.18 4.86
CA GLY A 55 -9.51 16.34 4.35
C GLY A 55 -8.43 15.99 5.39
N GLU A 56 -8.56 16.50 6.62
CA GLU A 56 -7.62 16.20 7.71
C GLU A 56 -7.63 14.70 8.07
N ALA A 57 -8.81 14.06 8.09
CA ALA A 57 -8.92 12.62 8.31
C ALA A 57 -8.33 11.81 7.15
N GLY A 58 -8.55 12.24 5.91
CA GLY A 58 -7.93 11.63 4.74
C GLY A 58 -6.41 11.67 4.79
N HIS A 59 -5.83 12.82 5.13
CA HIS A 59 -4.39 12.96 5.31
C HIS A 59 -3.87 12.05 6.43
N PHE A 60 -4.55 12.01 7.59
CA PHE A 60 -4.19 11.10 8.69
C PHE A 60 -4.12 9.64 8.21
N VAL A 61 -5.14 9.19 7.48
CA VAL A 61 -5.21 7.82 6.93
C VAL A 61 -4.09 7.56 5.94
N CYS A 62 -3.80 8.48 5.02
CA CYS A 62 -2.68 8.34 4.07
C CYS A 62 -1.34 8.23 4.80
N MET A 63 -1.07 9.09 5.78
CA MET A 63 0.21 9.03 6.52
C MET A 63 0.33 7.72 7.32
N LEU A 64 -0.76 7.24 7.90
CA LEU A 64 -0.78 5.98 8.66
C LEU A 64 -0.58 4.76 7.73
N ALA A 65 -1.20 4.77 6.55
CA ALA A 65 -1.01 3.74 5.54
C ALA A 65 0.43 3.72 5.01
N MET A 66 1.05 4.89 4.78
CA MET A 66 2.46 4.97 4.38
C MET A 66 3.39 4.40 5.45
N ALA A 67 3.16 4.76 6.72
CA ALA A 67 3.93 4.21 7.84
C ALA A 67 3.78 2.68 7.94
N SER A 68 2.57 2.14 7.76
CA SER A 68 2.30 0.70 7.78
C SER A 68 2.94 -0.02 6.59
N HIS A 69 2.95 0.60 5.40
CA HIS A 69 3.61 0.02 4.22
C HIS A 69 5.12 -0.11 4.40
N LEU A 70 5.77 0.94 4.91
CA LEU A 70 7.21 0.98 5.09
C LEU A 70 7.65 0.14 6.30
N ALA A 71 6.95 0.24 7.42
CA ALA A 71 7.30 -0.42 8.67
C ALA A 71 6.07 -1.09 9.29
N ALA A 72 5.62 -2.18 8.66
CA ALA A 72 4.40 -2.91 9.06
C ALA A 72 4.37 -3.36 10.53
N TRP A 73 5.53 -3.56 11.15
CA TRP A 73 5.61 -3.90 12.58
C TRP A 73 5.18 -2.75 13.50
N LEU A 74 5.26 -1.49 13.06
CA LEU A 74 4.76 -0.33 13.82
C LEU A 74 3.23 -0.29 13.84
N ILE A 75 2.60 -0.67 12.73
CA ILE A 75 1.14 -0.65 12.52
C ILE A 75 0.75 -1.96 11.85
N PRO A 76 0.49 -3.03 12.62
CA PRO A 76 0.26 -4.38 12.11
C PRO A 76 -1.17 -4.55 11.57
N VAL A 77 -1.56 -3.68 10.64
CA VAL A 77 -2.82 -3.74 9.91
C VAL A 77 -2.58 -4.51 8.62
N SER A 78 -3.46 -5.46 8.31
CA SER A 78 -3.30 -6.30 7.12
C SER A 78 -3.38 -5.48 5.84
N ALA A 79 -2.65 -5.92 4.80
CA ALA A 79 -2.70 -5.28 3.49
C ALA A 79 -4.14 -5.20 2.95
N LEU A 80 -4.93 -6.27 3.14
CA LEU A 80 -6.34 -6.31 2.74
C LEU A 80 -7.18 -5.22 3.41
N ALA A 81 -6.98 -4.97 4.71
CA ALA A 81 -7.69 -3.91 5.42
C ALA A 81 -7.33 -2.52 4.86
N TRP A 82 -6.03 -2.28 4.59
CA TRP A 82 -5.60 -1.06 3.93
C TRP A 82 -6.17 -0.90 2.53
N SER A 83 -6.19 -1.97 1.73
CA SER A 83 -6.79 -1.94 0.39
C SER A 83 -8.26 -1.52 0.43
N TRP A 84 -9.04 -2.00 1.41
CA TRP A 84 -10.43 -1.56 1.56
C TRP A 84 -10.54 -0.10 1.97
N ILE A 85 -9.77 0.34 2.96
CA ILE A 85 -9.79 1.73 3.45
C ILE A 85 -9.39 2.70 2.34
N LEU A 86 -8.30 2.41 1.62
CA LEU A 86 -7.76 3.25 0.57
C LEU A 86 -8.64 3.23 -0.69
N GLY A 87 -9.18 2.06 -1.05
CA GLY A 87 -10.15 1.94 -2.14
C GLY A 87 -11.42 2.72 -1.86
N PHE A 88 -11.96 2.62 -0.64
CA PHE A 88 -13.10 3.44 -0.21
C PHE A 88 -12.77 4.93 -0.24
N GLY A 89 -11.61 5.34 0.29
CA GLY A 89 -11.14 6.73 0.24
C GLY A 89 -11.08 7.27 -1.20
N THR A 90 -10.55 6.46 -2.14
CA THR A 90 -10.49 6.81 -3.56
C THR A 90 -11.88 7.15 -4.11
N VAL A 91 -12.85 6.26 -3.88
CA VAL A 91 -14.24 6.42 -4.35
C VAL A 91 -14.93 7.58 -3.65
N TYR A 92 -14.72 7.73 -2.34
CA TYR A 92 -15.31 8.78 -1.53
C TYR A 92 -14.90 10.17 -2.01
N TYR A 93 -13.59 10.42 -2.19
CA TYR A 93 -13.12 11.71 -2.69
C TYR A 93 -13.50 11.96 -4.15
N ALA A 94 -13.54 10.91 -5.00
CA ALA A 94 -14.06 11.05 -6.36
C ALA A 94 -15.54 11.45 -6.34
N ALA A 95 -16.37 10.80 -5.52
CA ALA A 95 -17.78 11.12 -5.35
C ALA A 95 -17.95 12.55 -4.82
N ARG A 96 -17.19 12.94 -3.79
CA ARG A 96 -17.19 14.29 -3.24
C ARG A 96 -16.82 15.34 -4.29
N ALA A 97 -15.76 15.09 -5.08
CA ALA A 97 -15.34 15.96 -6.18
C ALA A 97 -16.46 16.18 -7.21
N MET A 98 -17.28 15.15 -7.46
CA MET A 98 -18.38 15.18 -8.43
C MET A 98 -19.67 15.79 -7.88
N THR A 99 -19.88 15.77 -6.56
CA THR A 99 -21.17 16.09 -5.92
C THR A 99 -21.11 17.33 -5.03
N TRP A 100 -20.87 17.19 -3.72
CA TRP A 100 -20.95 18.31 -2.76
C TRP A 100 -19.64 19.09 -2.60
N GLY A 101 -18.50 18.51 -2.97
CA GLY A 101 -17.19 19.15 -2.83
C GLY A 101 -17.10 20.49 -3.57
N LYS A 102 -17.81 20.63 -4.71
CA LYS A 102 -17.88 21.88 -5.49
C LYS A 102 -18.62 23.02 -4.77
N ARG A 103 -19.41 22.72 -3.76
CA ARG A 103 -20.22 23.71 -3.01
C ARG A 103 -19.47 24.28 -1.81
N LEU A 104 -18.34 23.69 -1.43
CA LEU A 104 -17.53 24.17 -0.32
C LEU A 104 -16.73 25.39 -0.80
N SER A 105 -16.97 26.55 -0.16
CA SER A 105 -16.34 27.83 -0.54
C SER A 105 -14.81 27.82 -0.46
N TYR A 106 -14.25 26.93 0.35
CA TYR A 106 -12.82 26.76 0.57
C TYR A 106 -12.21 25.58 -0.20
N ASN A 107 -13.03 24.70 -0.77
CA ASN A 107 -12.54 23.51 -1.46
C ASN A 107 -12.44 23.78 -2.96
N LYS A 108 -11.22 23.82 -3.48
CA LYS A 108 -11.04 23.72 -4.92
C LYS A 108 -11.31 22.26 -5.28
N GLN A 109 -12.32 22.00 -6.11
CA GLN A 109 -12.69 20.65 -6.58
C GLN A 109 -11.48 19.77 -6.98
N TRP A 110 -10.43 20.41 -7.51
CA TRP A 110 -9.15 19.78 -7.84
C TRP A 110 -8.46 19.07 -6.66
N TRP A 111 -8.61 19.56 -5.43
CA TRP A 111 -8.05 18.95 -4.23
C TRP A 111 -8.70 17.61 -3.90
N ASP A 112 -10.02 17.46 -4.10
CA ASP A 112 -10.68 16.17 -3.93
C ASP A 112 -10.17 15.14 -4.96
N TRP A 113 -9.95 15.56 -6.21
CA TRP A 113 -9.32 14.70 -7.21
C TRP A 113 -7.88 14.31 -6.85
N THR A 114 -7.15 15.23 -6.24
CA THR A 114 -5.78 14.98 -5.75
C THR A 114 -5.80 13.93 -4.64
N HIS A 115 -6.72 14.04 -3.67
CA HIS A 115 -6.90 13.02 -2.64
C HIS A 115 -7.29 11.68 -3.24
N SER A 116 -8.25 11.66 -4.17
CA SER A 116 -8.67 10.43 -4.85
C SER A 116 -7.48 9.75 -5.55
N ALA A 117 -6.64 10.51 -6.26
CA ALA A 117 -5.43 9.98 -6.89
C ALA A 117 -4.39 9.51 -5.87
N MET A 118 -4.20 10.22 -4.75
CA MET A 118 -3.31 9.78 -3.66
C MET A 118 -3.77 8.44 -3.09
N PHE A 119 -5.05 8.33 -2.72
CA PHE A 119 -5.65 7.11 -2.20
C PHE A 119 -5.53 5.95 -3.21
N LEU A 120 -5.73 6.22 -4.50
CA LEU A 120 -5.61 5.21 -5.56
C LEU A 120 -4.16 4.74 -5.72
N GLY A 121 -3.20 5.67 -5.77
CA GLY A 121 -1.79 5.31 -5.88
C GLY A 121 -1.34 4.48 -4.67
N MET A 122 -1.75 4.88 -3.47
CA MET A 122 -1.48 4.10 -2.26
C MET A 122 -2.18 2.74 -2.24
N PHE A 123 -3.43 2.66 -2.70
CA PHE A 123 -4.16 1.40 -2.84
C PHE A 123 -3.36 0.38 -3.67
N THR A 124 -2.75 0.83 -4.78
CA THR A 124 -1.97 -0.06 -5.65
C THR A 124 -0.68 -0.59 -5.01
N MET A 125 -0.19 0.04 -3.93
CA MET A 125 0.95 -0.48 -3.17
C MET A 125 0.57 -1.70 -2.32
N PHE A 126 -0.69 -1.81 -1.91
CA PHE A 126 -1.19 -2.93 -1.10
C PHE A 126 -1.88 -4.00 -1.95
N GLN A 127 -2.51 -3.60 -3.05
CA GLN A 127 -3.22 -4.51 -3.96
C GLN A 127 -2.94 -4.12 -5.41
N PRO A 128 -2.04 -4.85 -6.10
CA PRO A 128 -1.81 -4.67 -7.52
C PRO A 128 -3.12 -4.83 -8.31
N LEU A 129 -3.37 -3.92 -9.24
CA LEU A 129 -4.56 -3.98 -10.09
C LEU A 129 -4.41 -5.11 -11.13
N PRO A 130 -5.45 -5.93 -11.37
CA PRO A 130 -5.43 -6.99 -12.38
C PRO A 130 -5.63 -6.42 -13.79
N LEU A 131 -4.72 -5.54 -14.22
CA LEU A 131 -4.74 -4.88 -15.53
C LEU A 131 -3.94 -5.67 -16.55
N SER A 132 -4.31 -5.54 -17.84
CA SER A 132 -3.46 -6.00 -18.92
C SER A 132 -2.12 -5.24 -18.92
N PRO A 133 -1.02 -5.81 -19.48
CA PRO A 133 0.29 -5.14 -19.47
C PRO A 133 0.27 -3.72 -20.03
N LEU A 134 -0.51 -3.47 -21.08
CA LEU A 134 -0.67 -2.15 -21.67
C LEU A 134 -1.36 -1.17 -20.70
N LEU A 135 -2.49 -1.58 -20.10
CA LEU A 135 -3.23 -0.74 -19.16
C LEU A 135 -2.41 -0.47 -17.90
N LEU A 136 -1.65 -1.46 -17.41
CA LEU A 136 -0.74 -1.30 -16.27
C LEU A 136 0.37 -0.28 -16.60
N THR A 137 0.94 -0.33 -17.79
CA THR A 137 1.97 0.63 -18.24
C THR A 137 1.42 2.04 -18.29
N LEU A 138 0.23 2.23 -18.87
CA LEU A 138 -0.44 3.54 -18.94
C LEU A 138 -0.79 4.06 -17.54
N PHE A 139 -1.29 3.19 -16.66
CA PHE A 139 -1.61 3.54 -15.28
C PHE A 139 -0.37 3.97 -14.50
N ASN A 140 0.71 3.19 -14.56
CA ASN A 140 1.97 3.53 -13.88
C ASN A 140 2.58 4.82 -14.43
N GLY A 141 2.52 5.04 -15.75
CA GLY A 141 2.93 6.31 -16.36
C GLY A 141 2.11 7.49 -15.85
N ALA A 142 0.79 7.35 -15.74
CA ALA A 142 -0.09 8.38 -15.19
C ALA A 142 0.20 8.67 -13.71
N MET A 143 0.42 7.63 -12.89
CA MET A 143 0.79 7.78 -11.49
C MET A 143 2.17 8.44 -11.34
N LEU A 144 3.14 8.09 -12.17
CA LEU A 144 4.46 8.72 -12.16
C LEU A 144 4.37 10.23 -12.45
N LEU A 145 3.59 10.61 -13.47
CA LEU A 145 3.33 12.02 -13.81
C LEU A 145 2.62 12.74 -12.68
N PHE A 146 1.62 12.10 -12.07
CA PHE A 146 0.90 12.63 -10.92
C PHE A 146 1.86 12.90 -9.74
N TRP A 147 2.66 11.92 -9.33
CA TRP A 147 3.60 12.08 -8.22
C TRP A 147 4.70 13.10 -8.50
N THR A 148 5.13 13.22 -9.76
CA THR A 148 6.07 14.26 -10.19
C THR A 148 5.46 15.66 -10.03
N TRP A 149 4.25 15.87 -10.56
CA TRP A 149 3.53 17.14 -10.43
C TRP A 149 3.26 17.46 -8.95
N PHE A 150 2.75 16.48 -8.19
CA PHE A 150 2.39 16.62 -6.79
C PHE A 150 3.60 17.01 -5.93
N SER A 151 4.73 16.31 -6.10
CA SER A 151 5.97 16.64 -5.40
C SER A 151 6.47 18.03 -5.78
N GLY A 152 6.51 18.36 -7.07
CA GLY A 152 6.94 19.67 -7.55
C GLY A 152 6.07 20.82 -7.02
N TYR A 153 4.75 20.60 -6.94
CA TYR A 153 3.81 21.54 -6.35
C TYR A 153 4.15 21.82 -4.88
N TYR A 154 4.37 20.77 -4.07
CA TYR A 154 4.66 20.94 -2.65
C TYR A 154 6.10 21.38 -2.33
N VAL A 155 7.08 21.19 -3.23
CA VAL A 155 8.39 21.86 -3.10
C VAL A 155 8.20 23.37 -3.10
N LYS A 156 7.43 23.89 -4.07
CA LYS A 156 7.18 25.33 -4.19
C LYS A 156 6.45 25.86 -2.95
N ASP A 157 5.36 25.21 -2.54
CA ASP A 157 4.53 25.69 -1.44
C ASP A 157 5.27 25.61 -0.09
N ALA A 158 6.03 24.52 0.17
CA ALA A 158 6.87 24.42 1.36
C ALA A 158 7.94 25.54 1.43
N VAL A 159 8.54 25.93 0.30
CA VAL A 159 9.49 27.05 0.27
C VAL A 159 8.80 28.38 0.57
N LEU A 160 7.59 28.61 0.05
CA LEU A 160 6.82 29.82 0.31
C LEU A 160 6.39 29.91 1.78
N ASP A 161 5.91 28.81 2.35
CA ASP A 161 5.45 28.77 3.74
C ASP A 161 6.60 28.86 4.75
N ALA A 162 7.76 28.27 4.44
CA ALA A 162 8.97 28.46 5.22
C ALA A 162 9.39 29.94 5.29
N ARG A 163 9.36 30.63 4.14
CA ARG A 163 9.69 32.07 4.06
C ARG A 163 8.66 32.95 4.78
N ALA A 164 7.39 32.53 4.80
CA ALA A 164 6.33 33.25 5.48
C ALA A 164 6.23 32.94 6.99
N GLY A 165 7.05 32.02 7.52
CA GLY A 165 6.99 31.60 8.93
C GLY A 165 5.71 30.85 9.30
N LYS A 166 5.00 30.26 8.32
CA LYS A 166 3.73 29.54 8.54
C LYS A 166 4.00 28.09 8.92
N SER A 167 4.39 27.84 10.17
CA SER A 167 4.81 26.51 10.63
C SER A 167 3.79 25.39 10.39
N LEU A 168 2.49 25.66 10.59
CA LEU A 168 1.43 24.66 10.39
C LEU A 168 1.25 24.30 8.92
N SER A 169 1.21 25.29 8.04
CA SER A 169 1.07 25.06 6.60
C SER A 169 2.36 24.44 6.03
N PHE A 170 3.52 24.91 6.46
CA PHE A 170 4.82 24.32 6.11
C PHE A 170 4.90 22.83 6.48
N THR A 171 4.48 22.45 7.69
CA THR A 171 4.50 21.05 8.12
C THR A 171 3.53 20.20 7.30
N SER A 172 2.37 20.76 6.93
CA SER A 172 1.43 20.13 6.00
C SER A 172 2.07 19.89 4.65
N ASP A 173 2.72 20.90 4.08
CA ASP A 173 3.36 20.82 2.77
C ASP A 173 4.54 19.85 2.77
N LEU A 174 5.30 19.81 3.87
CA LEU A 174 6.39 18.87 4.05
C LEU A 174 5.89 17.42 4.13
N ALA A 175 4.73 17.16 4.75
CA ALA A 175 4.12 15.83 4.78
C ALA A 175 3.74 15.36 3.37
N HIS A 176 3.09 16.21 2.59
CA HIS A 176 2.74 15.91 1.20
C HIS A 176 3.98 15.75 0.31
N LEU A 177 4.97 16.64 0.45
CA LEU A 177 6.22 16.54 -0.28
C LEU A 177 6.93 15.20 0.02
N SER A 178 7.03 14.83 1.29
CA SER A 178 7.68 13.59 1.72
C SER A 178 6.97 12.37 1.12
N MET A 179 5.64 12.35 1.17
CA MET A 179 4.82 11.31 0.51
C MET A 179 5.06 11.28 -0.99
N GLY A 180 5.00 12.43 -1.68
CA GLY A 180 5.21 12.51 -3.12
C GLY A 180 6.59 11.98 -3.54
N VAL A 181 7.65 12.35 -2.80
CA VAL A 181 9.02 11.87 -3.06
C VAL A 181 9.13 10.36 -2.86
N VAL A 182 8.57 9.82 -1.78
CA VAL A 182 8.60 8.37 -1.53
C VAL A 182 7.82 7.62 -2.61
N MET A 183 6.62 8.09 -2.96
CA MET A 183 5.82 7.49 -4.02
C MET A 183 6.51 7.54 -5.40
N LEU A 184 7.22 8.64 -5.69
CA LEU A 184 8.01 8.77 -6.91
C LEU A 184 9.18 7.78 -6.93
N LEU A 185 9.92 7.67 -5.83
CA LEU A 185 11.02 6.70 -5.68
C LEU A 185 10.52 5.26 -5.83
N MET A 186 9.38 4.92 -5.24
CA MET A 186 8.77 3.59 -5.37
C MET A 186 8.22 3.32 -6.76
N SER A 187 7.82 4.35 -7.51
CA SER A 187 7.38 4.21 -8.89
C SER A 187 8.56 3.93 -9.84
N LEU A 188 9.71 4.56 -9.60
CA LEU A 188 10.93 4.39 -10.41
C LEU A 188 11.74 3.15 -10.01
N PHE A 189 11.78 2.86 -8.71
CA PHE A 189 12.56 1.79 -8.09
C PHE A 189 11.70 1.04 -7.07
N PRO A 190 10.75 0.20 -7.51
CA PRO A 190 9.84 -0.49 -6.59
C PRO A 190 10.58 -1.31 -5.51
N ALA A 191 11.70 -1.93 -5.87
CA ALA A 191 12.52 -2.72 -4.95
C ALA A 191 13.25 -1.91 -3.88
N LEU A 192 13.40 -0.59 -4.06
CA LEU A 192 14.20 0.26 -3.16
C LEU A 192 13.61 0.31 -1.75
N LEU A 193 12.29 0.42 -1.62
CA LEU A 193 11.60 0.65 -0.35
C LEU A 193 10.62 -0.47 0.03
N MET A 194 10.70 -1.61 -0.66
CA MET A 194 10.03 -2.82 -0.18
C MET A 194 10.87 -3.43 0.93
N PRO A 195 10.28 -3.80 2.09
CA PRO A 195 10.97 -4.59 3.08
C PRO A 195 11.51 -5.83 2.39
N GLY A 196 12.83 -5.97 2.33
CA GLY A 196 13.43 -7.19 1.85
C GLY A 196 12.78 -8.32 2.64
N HIS A 197 12.12 -9.26 1.95
CA HIS A 197 11.81 -10.55 2.54
C HIS A 197 13.15 -11.28 2.72
N ALA A 198 14.01 -10.73 3.57
CA ALA A 198 15.09 -11.47 4.16
C ALA A 198 14.40 -12.67 4.77
N HIS A 199 14.70 -13.83 4.19
CA HIS A 199 14.26 -15.12 4.64
C HIS A 199 14.57 -15.25 6.14
N HIS A 200 13.67 -14.76 7.00
CA HIS A 200 13.64 -15.16 8.39
C HIS A 200 13.23 -16.62 8.32
N GLY A 201 14.27 -17.45 8.39
CA GLY A 201 14.23 -18.88 8.17
C GLY A 201 13.06 -19.52 8.89
N SER A 202 12.03 -19.83 8.13
CA SER A 202 11.50 -21.19 8.20
C SER A 202 12.56 -22.06 7.57
N THR A 203 13.60 -22.37 8.34
CA THR A 203 14.40 -23.56 8.12
C THR A 203 13.42 -24.71 8.34
N VAL A 204 12.61 -24.99 7.32
CA VAL A 204 11.97 -26.27 7.16
C VAL A 204 13.16 -27.19 7.01
N THR A 205 13.61 -27.76 8.14
CA THR A 205 14.48 -28.92 8.10
C THR A 205 13.85 -29.84 7.07
N PRO A 206 14.56 -30.20 5.99
CA PRO A 206 14.01 -31.15 5.05
C PRO A 206 13.61 -32.34 5.91
N VAL A 207 12.31 -32.63 5.96
CA VAL A 207 11.84 -33.90 6.47
C VAL A 207 12.52 -34.89 5.55
N GLU A 208 13.59 -35.48 6.06
CA GLU A 208 14.35 -36.52 5.41
C GLU A 208 13.31 -37.58 5.05
N SER A 209 12.96 -37.61 3.78
CA SER A 209 12.00 -38.56 3.24
C SER A 209 12.62 -39.93 3.46
N GLN A 210 12.23 -40.58 4.55
CA GLN A 210 12.52 -41.99 4.77
C GLN A 210 12.07 -42.73 3.51
N PRO A 211 12.98 -43.41 2.79
CA PRO A 211 12.58 -44.21 1.66
C PRO A 211 11.66 -45.32 2.17
N CYS A 212 10.42 -45.32 1.68
CA CYS A 212 9.49 -46.42 1.88
C CYS A 212 10.19 -47.71 1.47
N SER A 213 10.50 -48.56 2.44
CA SER A 213 10.96 -49.92 2.16
C SER A 213 9.88 -50.65 1.38
N PRO A 214 10.22 -51.37 0.30
CA PRO A 214 9.25 -52.14 -0.46
C PRO A 214 8.76 -53.30 0.41
N MET A 215 7.52 -53.23 0.88
CA MET A 215 6.84 -54.40 1.45
C MET A 215 6.52 -55.36 0.32
N SER A 216 7.38 -56.36 0.13
CA SER A 216 7.08 -57.56 -0.64
C SER A 216 6.06 -58.39 0.13
N HIS A 217 4.78 -58.28 -0.21
CA HIS A 217 3.78 -59.26 0.19
C HIS A 217 3.35 -60.13 -0.99
N PRO A 218 3.39 -61.47 -0.84
CA PRO A 218 2.87 -62.39 -1.84
C PRO A 218 1.34 -62.36 -1.83
N MET A 219 0.75 -62.30 -3.02
CA MET A 219 -0.69 -62.43 -3.24
C MET A 219 -1.15 -63.86 -2.91
N PRO A 220 -2.16 -64.07 -2.06
CA PRO A 220 -2.93 -65.29 -2.08
C PRO A 220 -4.03 -65.19 -3.15
N HIS A 221 -4.02 -66.18 -4.04
CA HIS A 221 -5.20 -66.58 -4.80
C HIS A 221 -6.39 -66.75 -3.85
N HIS A 222 -7.52 -66.09 -4.16
CA HIS A 222 -8.81 -66.65 -3.79
C HIS A 222 -9.84 -66.48 -4.90
N GLU A 223 -10.20 -67.66 -5.37
CA GLU A 223 -11.31 -68.04 -6.21
C GLU A 223 -12.66 -67.72 -5.52
N HIS A 224 -13.60 -67.29 -6.36
CA HIS A 224 -15.00 -67.73 -6.40
C HIS A 224 -16.07 -67.14 -5.45
N GLN A 225 -17.19 -66.82 -6.12
CA GLN A 225 -18.60 -66.88 -5.72
C GLN A 225 -19.26 -65.64 -5.11
N GLY A 226 -20.45 -65.33 -5.64
CA GLY A 226 -21.51 -64.69 -4.88
C GLY A 226 -22.32 -63.65 -5.64
N GLU A 227 -23.24 -64.11 -6.49
CA GLU A 227 -24.48 -63.38 -6.76
C GLU A 227 -25.15 -62.97 -5.44
N THR A 228 -25.59 -61.72 -5.33
CA THR A 228 -26.94 -61.41 -4.83
C THR A 228 -27.34 -59.99 -5.24
N SER A 229 -28.46 -59.96 -5.95
CA SER A 229 -29.38 -58.85 -6.18
C SER A 229 -29.84 -58.16 -4.90
N ASP A 230 -29.98 -56.83 -4.94
CA ASP A 230 -31.29 -56.16 -4.85
C ASP A 230 -31.16 -54.62 -4.94
N PRO A 231 -31.97 -53.94 -5.76
CA PRO A 231 -32.24 -52.51 -5.67
C PRO A 231 -33.53 -52.28 -4.86
N LEU A 232 -33.66 -51.16 -4.13
CA LEU A 232 -34.92 -50.40 -4.00
C LEU A 232 -34.81 -49.15 -3.10
N CYS A 233 -35.24 -48.04 -3.72
CA CYS A 233 -36.03 -46.92 -3.20
C CYS A 233 -35.55 -46.02 -2.05
N GLY A 234 -35.36 -44.75 -2.43
CA GLY A 234 -35.48 -43.59 -1.54
C GLY A 234 -35.77 -42.30 -2.32
N LYS A 235 -37.05 -42.11 -2.69
CA LYS A 235 -37.72 -40.91 -3.25
C LYS A 235 -37.53 -40.56 -4.73
#